data_AF-X1FSY6-F1
#
_entry.id   AF-X1FSY6-F1
#
_cell.length_a   1.000
_cell.length_b   1.000
_cell.length_c   1.000
_cell.angle_alpha   90.00
_cell.angle_beta   90.00
_cell.angle_gamma   90.00
#
_symmetry.space_group_name_H-M   'P 1'
#
loop_
_entity.id
_entity.type
_entity.pdbx_description
1 polymer ?
#
loop_
_entity_poly.entity_id
_entity_poly.type
_entity_poly.pdbx_seq_one_letter_code
_entity_poly.pdbx_strand_id
1 'polypeptide(L)'
;LPFYKKIISNFEIDAIEKQIETEFNSPVTTSMGRFFDAVSSMLDCTHSSSFEGEAAIHLEMVADFDEKGQYDIKIDNKDGVYVIDDYHIFSQIFGEVLNGIPKSKISAKFHNTLTNIILRISQLIGKTYNIDKVALSGGVFQNNYLLGKCFDILKNNDFRVYSNFKVPVNDGGISLGQAYIAACRVLHSKKGC
;
A
#
# COMPACT_ATOMS: atom_id res chain seq x y z
N LEU A 1 22.44 -0.26 -0.44
CA LEU A 1 22.69 0.88 -1.35
C LEU A 1 23.78 1.78 -0.77
N PRO A 2 24.70 2.33 -1.59
CA PRO A 2 25.86 3.07 -1.08
C PRO A 2 25.51 4.30 -0.24
N PHE A 3 24.36 4.93 -0.47
CA PHE A 3 23.95 6.14 0.25
C PHE A 3 23.58 5.87 1.72
N TYR A 4 23.10 4.69 2.08
CA TYR A 4 22.72 4.38 3.48
C TYR A 4 23.88 4.50 4.46
N LYS A 5 25.12 4.21 4.03
CA LYS A 5 26.32 4.38 4.86
C LYS A 5 26.62 5.85 5.22
N LYS A 6 25.97 6.80 4.53
CA LYS A 6 26.04 8.23 4.86
C LYS A 6 24.93 8.67 5.83
N ILE A 7 23.94 7.81 6.06
CA ILE A 7 22.72 8.12 6.81
C ILE A 7 22.68 7.35 8.13
N ILE A 8 23.09 6.08 8.12
CA ILE A 8 23.06 5.17 9.25
C ILE A 8 24.47 4.62 9.47
N SER A 9 24.95 4.66 10.71
CA SER A 9 26.25 4.12 11.10
C SER A 9 26.26 2.58 11.10
N ASN A 10 27.43 1.96 10.95
CA ASN A 10 27.53 0.49 11.02
C ASN A 10 27.04 -0.05 12.38
N PHE A 11 27.29 0.68 13.47
CA PHE A 11 26.82 0.29 14.80
C PHE A 11 25.28 0.26 14.89
N GLU A 12 24.59 1.24 14.29
CA GLU A 12 23.13 1.26 14.24
C GLU A 12 22.57 0.13 13.37
N ILE A 13 23.22 -0.19 12.24
CA ILE A 13 22.84 -1.33 11.40
C ILE A 13 22.93 -2.64 12.20
N ASP A 14 24.08 -2.89 12.85
CA ASP A 14 24.29 -4.10 13.65
C ASP A 14 23.25 -4.21 14.79
N ALA A 15 22.91 -3.08 15.43
CA ALA A 15 21.89 -3.04 16.47
C ALA A 15 20.48 -3.37 15.93
N ILE A 16 20.10 -2.80 14.77
CA ILE A 16 18.81 -3.06 14.11
C ILE A 16 18.72 -4.53 13.67
N GLU A 17 19.77 -5.06 13.04
CA GLU A 17 19.84 -6.47 12.65
C GLU A 17 19.64 -7.35 13.88
N LYS A 18 20.29 -7.03 15.01
CA LYS A 18 20.12 -7.81 16.22
C LYS A 18 18.71 -7.75 16.81
N GLN A 19 18.07 -6.58 16.76
CA GLN A 19 16.68 -6.40 17.19
C GLN A 19 15.73 -7.25 16.34
N ILE A 20 15.93 -7.29 15.03
CA ILE A 20 15.15 -8.12 14.10
C ILE A 20 15.37 -9.61 14.40
N GLU A 21 16.63 -10.06 14.50
CA GLU A 21 16.97 -11.46 14.77
C GLU A 21 16.39 -11.99 16.10
N THR A 22 16.36 -11.13 17.11
CA THR A 22 15.89 -11.48 18.46
C THR A 22 14.40 -11.18 18.67
N GLU A 23 13.73 -10.66 17.65
CA GLU A 23 12.35 -10.15 17.69
C GLU A 23 12.13 -9.09 18.80
N PHE A 24 13.21 -8.48 19.29
CA PHE A 24 13.16 -7.48 20.35
C PHE A 24 12.76 -6.12 19.77
N ASN A 25 11.61 -5.59 20.18
CA ASN A 25 11.04 -4.34 19.64
C ASN A 25 10.90 -4.33 18.10
N SER A 26 10.72 -5.50 17.49
CA SER A 26 10.59 -5.66 16.03
C SER A 26 9.22 -6.26 15.65
N PRO A 27 8.11 -5.53 15.84
CA PRO A 27 6.78 -6.02 15.50
C PRO A 27 6.61 -6.21 13.98
N VAL A 28 5.97 -7.30 13.59
CA VAL A 28 5.58 -7.56 12.18
C VAL A 28 4.47 -6.59 11.77
N THR A 29 4.50 -6.12 10.52
CA THR A 29 3.47 -5.24 9.96
C THR A 29 3.05 -5.66 8.56
N THR A 30 1.79 -5.41 8.23
CA THR A 30 1.24 -5.51 6.87
C THR A 30 0.83 -4.14 6.33
N SER A 31 1.39 -3.07 6.91
CA SER A 31 1.04 -1.69 6.59
C SER A 31 1.51 -1.30 5.20
N MET A 32 0.56 -0.89 4.36
CA MET A 32 0.87 -0.29 3.06
C MET A 32 1.68 1.00 3.23
N GLY A 33 1.42 1.80 4.28
CA GLY A 33 2.20 3.01 4.55
C GLY A 33 3.68 2.70 4.78
N ARG A 34 4.00 1.67 5.57
CA ARG A 34 5.39 1.24 5.79
C ARG A 34 6.05 0.70 4.51
N PHE A 35 5.28 0.08 3.62
CA PHE A 35 5.78 -0.32 2.30
C PHE A 35 6.17 0.90 1.46
N PHE A 36 5.33 1.93 1.41
CA PHE A 36 5.65 3.21 0.76
C PHE A 36 6.90 3.86 1.35
N ASP A 37 7.03 3.89 2.69
CA ASP A 37 8.19 4.50 3.36
C ASP A 37 9.50 3.78 3.00
N ALA A 38 9.48 2.44 2.98
CA ALA A 38 10.63 1.64 2.61
C ALA A 38 11.05 1.85 1.14
N VAL A 39 10.10 1.89 0.20
CA VAL A 39 10.40 2.20 -1.20
C VAL A 39 10.90 3.64 -1.36
N SER A 40 10.30 4.61 -0.67
CA SER A 40 10.72 6.01 -0.71
C SER A 40 12.16 6.19 -0.20
N SER A 41 12.51 5.54 0.92
CA SER A 41 13.88 5.54 1.44
C SER A 41 14.86 4.84 0.51
N MET A 42 14.45 3.76 -0.16
CA MET A 42 15.26 3.05 -1.16
C MET A 42 15.55 3.89 -2.41
N LEU A 43 14.64 4.81 -2.75
CA LEU A 43 14.79 5.73 -3.88
C LEU A 43 15.44 7.07 -3.52
N ASP A 44 16.01 7.20 -2.33
CA ASP A 44 16.66 8.44 -1.88
C ASP A 44 15.67 9.63 -1.95
N CYS A 45 14.40 9.39 -1.60
CA CYS A 45 13.34 10.41 -1.58
C CYS A 45 13.13 10.97 -0.17
N THR A 46 12.89 10.09 0.82
CA THR A 46 12.72 10.46 2.22
C THR A 46 13.31 9.38 3.12
N HIS A 47 14.19 9.76 4.05
CA HIS A 47 14.78 8.84 5.05
C HIS A 47 14.27 9.06 6.47
N SER A 48 13.86 10.29 6.78
CA SER A 48 13.26 10.66 8.06
C SER A 48 12.01 11.49 7.76
N SER A 49 10.88 11.08 8.32
CA SER A 49 9.60 11.76 8.15
C SER A 49 9.33 12.64 9.36
N SER A 50 9.00 13.90 9.11
CA SER A 50 8.57 14.92 10.07
C SER A 50 7.07 14.85 10.37
N PHE A 51 6.28 14.25 9.48
CA PHE A 51 4.86 13.99 9.67
C PHE A 51 4.42 12.67 9.01
N GLU A 52 3.22 12.20 9.37
CA GLU A 52 2.68 10.95 8.83
C GLU A 52 2.37 11.05 7.34
N GLY A 53 2.88 10.09 6.56
CA GLY A 53 2.67 10.02 5.11
C GLY A 53 3.66 10.83 4.27
N GLU A 54 4.60 11.57 4.86
CA GLU A 54 5.57 12.40 4.12
C GLU A 54 6.33 11.62 3.03
N ALA A 55 6.88 10.46 3.38
CA ALA A 55 7.65 9.64 2.43
C ALA A 55 6.78 9.09 1.30
N ALA A 56 5.50 8.78 1.56
CA ALA A 56 4.55 8.36 0.54
C ALA A 56 4.19 9.52 -0.41
N ILE A 57 4.03 10.74 0.11
CA ILE A 57 3.77 11.94 -0.68
C ILE A 57 4.95 12.25 -1.60
N HIS A 58 6.18 12.24 -1.08
CA HIS A 58 7.36 12.47 -1.92
C HIS A 58 7.52 11.39 -3.00
N LEU A 59 7.21 10.14 -2.68
CA LEU A 59 7.23 9.05 -3.65
C LEU A 59 6.19 9.27 -4.77
N GLU A 60 4.98 9.71 -4.43
CA GLU A 60 3.95 10.11 -5.41
C GLU A 60 4.43 11.25 -6.31
N MET A 61 5.00 12.30 -5.72
CA MET A 61 5.43 13.50 -6.45
C MET A 61 6.50 13.24 -7.51
N VAL A 62 7.36 12.23 -7.31
CA VAL A 62 8.40 11.89 -8.28
C VAL A 62 7.91 10.95 -9.38
N ALA A 63 6.71 10.37 -9.28
CA ALA A 63 6.23 9.37 -10.22
C ALA A 63 6.10 9.93 -11.65
N ASP A 64 6.60 9.17 -12.63
CA ASP A 64 6.40 9.43 -14.06
C ASP A 64 5.02 8.93 -14.52
N PHE A 65 4.10 9.84 -14.85
CA PHE A 65 2.73 9.51 -15.24
C PHE A 65 2.63 8.79 -16.60
N ASP A 66 3.67 8.90 -17.44
CA ASP A 66 3.73 8.25 -18.74
C ASP A 66 4.25 6.82 -18.66
N GLU A 67 4.94 6.45 -17.58
CA GLU A 67 5.43 5.09 -17.35
C GLU A 67 4.26 4.12 -17.09
N LYS A 68 4.18 3.08 -17.94
CA LYS A 68 3.09 2.07 -17.92
C LYS A 68 3.55 0.71 -17.39
N GLY A 69 4.86 0.55 -17.15
CA GLY A 69 5.43 -0.65 -16.59
C GLY A 69 4.89 -0.94 -15.19
N GLN A 70 5.08 -2.19 -14.77
CA GLN A 70 4.78 -2.70 -13.44
C GLN A 70 5.75 -3.83 -13.11
N TYR A 71 5.74 -4.28 -11.86
CA TYR A 71 6.50 -5.43 -11.41
C TYR A 71 5.67 -6.70 -11.48
N ASP A 72 6.36 -7.84 -11.54
CA ASP A 72 5.72 -9.14 -11.40
C ASP A 72 5.22 -9.33 -9.96
N ILE A 73 4.04 -9.96 -9.83
CA ILE A 73 3.31 -10.10 -8.57
C ILE A 73 3.05 -11.58 -8.34
N LYS A 74 3.51 -12.08 -7.18
CA LYS A 74 3.13 -13.40 -6.67
C LYS A 74 2.09 -13.24 -5.56
N ILE A 75 1.06 -14.08 -5.64
CA ILE A 75 -0.06 -14.08 -4.71
C ILE A 75 -0.28 -15.53 -4.28
N ASP A 76 -0.16 -15.76 -2.99
CA ASP A 76 -0.49 -17.04 -2.37
C ASP A 76 -1.89 -16.97 -1.76
N ASN A 77 -2.58 -18.11 -1.70
CA ASN A 77 -3.79 -18.24 -0.89
C ASN A 77 -3.47 -19.13 0.32
N LYS A 78 -3.55 -18.54 1.51
CA LYS A 78 -3.36 -19.21 2.79
C LYS A 78 -4.71 -19.23 3.52
N ASP A 79 -5.40 -20.36 3.45
CA ASP A 79 -6.68 -20.58 4.13
C ASP A 79 -7.75 -19.50 3.86
N GLY A 80 -7.87 -19.09 2.58
CA GLY A 80 -8.83 -18.06 2.16
C GLY A 80 -8.31 -16.63 2.29
N VAL A 81 -7.11 -16.43 2.82
CA VAL A 81 -6.42 -15.14 2.86
C VAL A 81 -5.42 -15.07 1.71
N TYR A 82 -5.61 -14.10 0.82
CA TYR A 82 -4.63 -13.82 -0.23
C TYR A 82 -3.45 -13.03 0.33
N VAL A 83 -2.25 -13.55 0.19
CA VAL A 83 -0.99 -12.96 0.67
C VAL A 83 -0.12 -12.57 -0.52
N ILE A 84 0.27 -11.31 -0.57
CA ILE A 84 1.19 -10.78 -1.59
C ILE A 84 2.63 -11.03 -1.14
N ASP A 85 3.46 -11.55 -2.03
CA ASP A 85 4.91 -11.63 -1.83
C ASP A 85 5.52 -10.24 -2.09
N ASP A 86 5.56 -9.42 -1.04
CA ASP A 86 6.16 -8.08 -1.07
C ASP A 86 7.67 -8.13 -1.27
N TYR A 87 8.36 -9.17 -0.77
CA TYR A 87 9.78 -9.40 -1.01
C TYR A 87 10.11 -9.55 -2.50
N HIS A 88 9.29 -10.28 -3.26
CA HIS A 88 9.45 -10.41 -4.71
C HIS A 88 9.33 -9.05 -5.44
N ILE A 89 8.44 -8.17 -4.98
CA ILE A 89 8.33 -6.81 -5.52
C ILE A 89 9.55 -5.98 -5.11
N PHE A 90 9.94 -6.03 -3.84
CA PHE A 90 11.11 -5.31 -3.31
C PHE A 90 12.40 -5.70 -4.03
N SER A 91 12.63 -6.98 -4.30
CA SER A 91 13.84 -7.46 -4.96
C SER A 91 13.95 -6.93 -6.40
N GLN A 92 12.83 -6.85 -7.13
CA GLN A 92 12.79 -6.25 -8.47
C GLN A 92 13.11 -4.75 -8.42
N ILE A 93 12.49 -4.02 -7.48
CA ILE A 93 12.75 -2.59 -7.29
C ILE A 93 14.23 -2.37 -6.95
N PHE A 94 14.76 -3.13 -6.00
CA PHE A 94 16.16 -3.04 -5.58
C PHE A 94 17.12 -3.28 -6.75
N GLY A 95 16.84 -4.28 -7.59
CA GLY A 95 17.60 -4.52 -8.81
C GLY A 95 17.60 -3.33 -9.76
N GLU A 96 16.45 -2.66 -9.95
CA GLU A 96 16.37 -1.46 -10.79
C GLU A 96 17.14 -0.27 -10.20
N VAL A 97 17.12 -0.10 -8.88
CA VAL A 97 17.94 0.92 -8.21
C VAL A 97 19.43 0.67 -8.45
N LEU A 98 19.88 -0.58 -8.31
CA LEU A 98 21.28 -0.95 -8.60
C LEU A 98 21.68 -0.73 -10.06
N ASN A 99 20.72 -0.91 -10.98
CA ASN A 99 20.92 -0.66 -12.41
C ASN A 99 20.79 0.82 -12.80
N GLY A 100 20.58 1.72 -11.84
CA GLY A 100 20.50 3.17 -12.09
C GLY A 100 19.26 3.61 -12.85
N ILE A 101 18.17 2.83 -12.79
CA ILE A 101 16.89 3.24 -13.38
C ILE A 101 16.39 4.51 -12.67
N PRO A 102 15.87 5.52 -13.41
CA PRO A 102 15.37 6.75 -12.80
C PRO A 102 14.29 6.49 -11.75
N LYS A 103 14.41 7.13 -10.58
CA LYS A 103 13.44 6.98 -9.48
C LYS A 103 11.99 7.30 -9.87
N SER A 104 11.79 8.18 -10.84
CA SER A 104 10.47 8.51 -11.36
C SER A 104 9.76 7.33 -12.02
N LYS A 105 10.51 6.56 -12.82
CA LYS A 105 10.02 5.33 -13.44
C LYS A 105 9.75 4.26 -12.40
N ILE A 106 10.67 4.07 -11.46
CA ILE A 106 10.51 3.08 -10.39
C ILE A 106 9.28 3.39 -9.53
N SER A 107 9.11 4.66 -9.13
CA SER A 107 7.92 5.09 -8.39
C SER A 107 6.64 4.82 -9.17
N ALA A 108 6.59 5.17 -10.46
CA ALA A 108 5.42 4.90 -11.29
C ALA A 108 5.11 3.39 -11.40
N LYS A 109 6.13 2.56 -11.64
CA LYS A 109 5.99 1.09 -11.68
C LYS A 109 5.49 0.54 -10.36
N PHE A 110 5.97 1.06 -9.24
CA PHE A 110 5.50 0.65 -7.91
C PHE A 110 3.99 0.94 -7.73
N HIS A 111 3.54 2.16 -8.01
CA HIS A 111 2.12 2.51 -7.93
C HIS A 111 1.25 1.72 -8.91
N ASN A 112 1.73 1.48 -10.14
CA ASN A 112 1.07 0.62 -11.12
C ASN A 112 0.94 -0.83 -10.61
N THR A 113 1.97 -1.34 -9.94
CA THR A 113 1.98 -2.68 -9.34
C THR A 113 0.92 -2.79 -8.24
N LEU A 114 0.83 -1.80 -7.34
CA LEU A 114 -0.20 -1.77 -6.31
C LEU A 114 -1.62 -1.71 -6.89
N THR A 115 -1.80 -0.90 -7.93
CA THR A 115 -3.06 -0.82 -8.69
C THR A 115 -3.46 -2.20 -9.24
N ASN A 116 -2.51 -2.92 -9.84
CA ASN A 116 -2.75 -4.25 -10.40
C ASN A 116 -2.98 -5.32 -9.32
N ILE A 117 -2.33 -5.21 -8.15
CA ILE A 117 -2.63 -6.05 -6.98
C ILE A 117 -4.08 -5.88 -6.58
N ILE A 118 -4.55 -4.64 -6.42
CA ILE A 118 -5.93 -4.33 -6.03
C ILE A 118 -6.92 -4.91 -7.04
N LEU A 119 -6.66 -4.75 -8.34
CA LEU A 119 -7.49 -5.37 -9.39
C LEU A 119 -7.54 -6.90 -9.26
N ARG A 120 -6.38 -7.57 -9.19
CA ARG A 120 -6.30 -9.03 -9.14
C ARG A 120 -7.02 -9.60 -7.93
N ILE A 121 -6.82 -9.01 -6.76
CA ILE A 121 -7.50 -9.43 -5.53
C ILE A 121 -9.01 -9.20 -5.64
N SER A 122 -9.43 -8.05 -6.21
CA SER A 122 -10.86 -7.78 -6.44
C SER A 122 -11.50 -8.79 -7.37
N GLN A 123 -10.80 -9.22 -8.44
CA GLN A 123 -11.26 -10.26 -9.36
C GLN A 123 -11.36 -11.64 -8.70
N LEU A 124 -10.36 -12.01 -7.90
CA LEU A 124 -10.35 -13.28 -7.18
C LEU A 124 -11.51 -13.36 -6.18
N ILE A 125 -11.65 -12.33 -5.33
CA ILE A 125 -12.75 -12.25 -4.35
C ILE A 125 -14.10 -12.13 -5.07
N GLY A 126 -14.19 -11.29 -6.09
CA GLY A 126 -15.41 -11.06 -6.86
C GLY A 126 -15.94 -12.34 -7.50
N LYS A 127 -15.05 -13.17 -8.06
CA LYS A 127 -15.41 -14.49 -8.60
C LYS A 127 -15.85 -15.46 -7.51
N THR A 128 -15.16 -15.50 -6.37
CA THR A 128 -15.47 -16.43 -5.27
C THR A 128 -16.80 -16.13 -4.60
N TYR A 129 -17.11 -14.84 -4.39
CA TYR A 129 -18.28 -14.41 -3.61
C TYR A 129 -19.39 -13.77 -4.45
N ASN A 130 -19.21 -13.70 -5.78
CA ASN A 130 -20.13 -13.05 -6.71
C ASN A 130 -20.42 -11.58 -6.32
N ILE A 131 -19.35 -10.82 -6.06
CA ILE A 131 -19.42 -9.40 -5.70
C ILE A 131 -18.64 -8.54 -6.70
N ASP A 132 -19.17 -7.37 -6.99
CA ASP A 132 -18.66 -6.43 -7.98
C ASP A 132 -18.50 -5.00 -7.41
N LYS A 133 -18.72 -4.81 -6.11
CA LYS A 133 -18.59 -3.52 -5.44
C LYS A 133 -17.26 -3.46 -4.69
N VAL A 134 -16.47 -2.43 -4.97
CA VAL A 134 -15.18 -2.18 -4.31
C VAL A 134 -15.22 -0.82 -3.65
N ALA A 135 -14.91 -0.76 -2.35
CA ALA A 135 -14.77 0.49 -1.62
C ALA A 135 -13.29 0.74 -1.29
N LEU A 136 -12.75 1.86 -1.74
CA LEU A 136 -11.37 2.29 -1.51
C LEU A 136 -11.36 3.35 -0.40
N SER A 137 -10.76 3.02 0.75
CA SER A 137 -10.65 3.89 1.93
C SER A 137 -9.36 3.57 2.69
N GLY A 138 -8.96 4.45 3.61
CA GLY A 138 -7.69 4.40 4.32
C GLY A 138 -6.72 5.48 3.83
N GLY A 139 -5.81 5.91 4.69
CA GLY A 139 -4.90 7.05 4.42
C GLY A 139 -4.05 6.89 3.16
N VAL A 140 -3.72 5.66 2.74
CA VAL A 140 -2.98 5.40 1.49
C VAL A 140 -3.71 5.95 0.25
N PHE A 141 -5.04 6.00 0.27
CA PHE A 141 -5.83 6.53 -0.83
C PHE A 141 -5.96 8.06 -0.81
N GLN A 142 -5.25 8.76 0.07
CA GLN A 142 -4.96 10.19 -0.11
C GLN A 142 -3.99 10.44 -1.27
N ASN A 143 -3.25 9.40 -1.69
CA ASN A 143 -2.44 9.40 -2.90
C ASN A 143 -3.37 9.42 -4.13
N ASN A 144 -3.43 10.57 -4.79
CA ASN A 144 -4.36 10.81 -5.90
C ASN A 144 -3.98 9.99 -7.13
N TYR A 145 -2.67 9.78 -7.35
CA TYR A 145 -2.18 8.94 -8.44
C TYR A 145 -2.68 7.50 -8.31
N LEU A 146 -2.51 6.90 -7.12
CA LEU A 146 -2.98 5.54 -6.82
C LEU A 146 -4.51 5.46 -6.87
N LEU A 147 -5.21 6.40 -6.22
CA LEU A 147 -6.67 6.41 -6.17
C LEU A 147 -7.27 6.49 -7.58
N GLY A 148 -6.78 7.44 -8.40
CA GLY A 148 -7.24 7.61 -9.78
C GLY A 148 -7.04 6.35 -10.62
N LYS A 149 -5.83 5.77 -10.59
CA LYS A 149 -5.53 4.53 -11.30
C LYS A 149 -6.38 3.35 -10.85
N CYS A 150 -6.62 3.21 -9.55
CA CYS A 150 -7.49 2.16 -9.01
C CYS A 150 -8.93 2.35 -9.49
N PHE A 151 -9.45 3.59 -9.47
CA PHE A 151 -10.77 3.90 -10.01
C PHE A 151 -10.90 3.51 -11.48
N ASP A 152 -9.94 3.91 -12.31
CA ASP A 152 -9.97 3.65 -13.74
C ASP A 152 -9.86 2.15 -14.04
N ILE A 153 -8.87 1.47 -13.45
CA ILE A 153 -8.63 0.06 -13.76
C ILE A 153 -9.79 -0.83 -13.31
N LEU A 154 -10.37 -0.56 -12.12
CA LEU A 154 -11.46 -1.36 -11.59
C LEU A 154 -12.74 -1.13 -12.39
N LYS A 155 -13.06 0.12 -12.75
CA LYS A 155 -14.24 0.43 -13.59
C LYS A 155 -14.13 -0.20 -14.98
N ASN A 156 -12.93 -0.19 -15.57
CA ASN A 156 -12.67 -0.82 -16.86
C ASN A 156 -12.74 -2.37 -16.80
N ASN A 157 -12.83 -2.94 -15.60
CA ASN A 157 -13.01 -4.36 -15.34
C ASN A 157 -14.36 -4.63 -14.62
N ASP A 158 -15.39 -3.85 -14.95
CA ASP A 158 -16.79 -4.03 -14.53
C ASP A 158 -17.05 -3.93 -13.02
N PHE A 159 -16.13 -3.39 -12.23
CA PHE A 159 -16.37 -3.10 -10.82
C PHE A 159 -17.06 -1.76 -10.62
N ARG A 160 -18.00 -1.74 -9.66
CA ARG A 160 -18.60 -0.53 -9.09
C ARG A 160 -17.71 -0.03 -7.96
N VAL A 161 -16.97 1.05 -8.23
CA VAL A 161 -15.97 1.59 -7.31
C VAL A 161 -16.54 2.75 -6.49
N TYR A 162 -16.29 2.72 -5.18
CA TYR A 162 -16.69 3.74 -4.22
C TYR A 162 -15.45 4.24 -3.46
N SER A 163 -15.45 5.51 -3.08
CA SER A 163 -14.46 6.07 -2.15
C SER A 163 -15.10 7.22 -1.37
N ASN A 164 -14.42 7.72 -0.35
CA ASN A 164 -14.96 8.74 0.54
C ASN A 164 -14.97 10.09 -0.18
N PHE A 165 -16.08 10.81 -0.09
CA PHE A 165 -16.23 12.16 -0.66
C PHE A 165 -16.63 13.19 0.39
N LYS A 166 -17.63 12.87 1.22
CA LYS A 166 -18.16 13.77 2.28
C LYS A 166 -17.40 13.67 3.60
N VAL A 167 -16.56 12.65 3.75
CA VAL A 167 -15.70 12.44 4.91
C VAL A 167 -14.29 12.10 4.44
N PRO A 168 -13.26 12.35 5.24
CA PRO A 168 -11.90 11.96 4.89
C PRO A 168 -11.78 10.45 4.67
N VAL A 169 -10.86 10.05 3.79
CA VAL A 169 -10.45 8.63 3.63
C VAL A 169 -9.53 8.15 4.76
N ASN A 170 -8.93 9.08 5.50
CA ASN A 170 -8.02 8.81 6.62
C ASN A 170 -8.77 8.69 7.95
N ASP A 171 -8.00 8.64 9.04
CA ASP A 171 -8.50 8.38 10.39
C ASP A 171 -9.54 9.40 10.88
N GLY A 172 -9.56 10.61 10.30
CA GLY A 172 -10.61 11.59 10.57
C GLY A 172 -12.02 11.12 10.16
N GLY A 173 -12.14 10.12 9.28
CA GLY A 173 -13.40 9.51 8.86
C GLY A 173 -13.82 8.27 9.65
N ILE A 174 -12.97 7.72 10.53
CA ILE A 174 -13.21 6.43 11.20
C ILE A 174 -14.48 6.46 12.07
N SER A 175 -14.71 7.56 12.78
CA SER A 175 -15.84 7.69 13.72
C SER A 175 -17.20 7.50 13.05
N LEU A 176 -17.36 7.92 11.79
CA LEU A 176 -18.58 7.70 11.02
C LEU A 176 -18.82 6.20 10.75
N GLY A 177 -17.78 5.48 10.35
CA GLY A 177 -17.86 4.03 10.11
C GLY A 177 -18.20 3.27 11.39
N GLN A 178 -17.59 3.65 12.51
CA GLN A 178 -17.88 3.08 13.83
C GLN A 178 -19.34 3.31 14.24
N ALA A 179 -19.84 4.55 14.11
CA ALA A 179 -21.22 4.89 14.45
C ALA A 179 -22.23 4.12 13.59
N TYR A 180 -21.98 4.02 12.28
CA TYR A 180 -22.84 3.27 11.36
C TYR A 180 -22.89 1.78 11.70
N ILE A 181 -21.73 1.13 11.92
CA ILE A 181 -21.67 -0.30 12.28
C ILE A 181 -22.39 -0.54 13.61
N ALA A 182 -22.20 0.33 14.61
CA ALA A 182 -22.88 0.22 15.90
C ALA A 182 -24.41 0.32 15.73
N ALA A 183 -24.89 1.29 14.95
CA ALA A 183 -26.31 1.44 14.66
C ALA A 183 -26.91 0.21 13.96
N CYS A 184 -26.23 -0.34 12.95
CA CYS A 184 -26.66 -1.56 12.27
C CYS A 184 -26.77 -2.75 13.24
N ARG A 185 -25.80 -2.92 14.14
CA ARG A 185 -25.82 -4.01 15.14
C ARG A 185 -27.02 -3.89 16.08
N VAL A 186 -27.33 -2.70 16.57
CA VAL A 186 -28.47 -2.44 17.47
C VAL A 186 -29.81 -2.61 16.75
N LEU A 187 -29.91 -2.20 15.48
CA LEU A 187 -31.15 -2.31 14.71
C LEU A 187 -31.44 -3.75 14.26
N HIS A 188 -30.39 -4.54 13.98
CA HIS A 188 -30.56 -5.96 13.63
C HIS A 188 -30.85 -6.84 14.85
N SER A 189 -30.28 -6.56 16.03
CA SER A 189 -30.62 -7.31 17.25
C SER A 189 -32.08 -7.13 17.69
N LYS A 190 -32.69 -5.99 17.36
CA LYS A 190 -34.12 -5.71 17.65
C LYS A 190 -35.12 -6.36 16.67
N LYS A 191 -34.68 -6.84 15.50
CA LYS A 191 -35.55 -7.49 14.50
C LYS A 191 -35.62 -9.03 14.64
N GLY A 192 -34.90 -9.60 15.60
CA GLY A 192 -34.89 -11.04 15.90
C GLY A 192 -35.58 -11.44 17.22
N CYS A 193 -36.37 -10.54 17.82
CA CYS A 193 -37.28 -10.82 18.93
C CYS A 193 -38.73 -10.69 18.45
#